data_AF-A0A4Q0U1E8-F1
#
_entry.id   AF-A0A4Q0U1E8-F1
#
_cell.length_a   1.000
_cell.length_b   1.000
_cell.length_c   1.000
_cell.angle_alpha   90.00
_cell.angle_beta   90.00
_cell.angle_gamma   90.00
#
_symmetry.space_group_name_H-M   'P 1'
#
loop_
_entity.id
_entity.type
_entity.pdbx_description
1 polymer ?
#
loop_
_entity_poly.entity_id
_entity_poly.type
_entity_poly.pdbx_seq_one_letter_code
_entity_poly.pdbx_strand_id
1 'polypeptide(L)' 'MYCTDLEETQWQVIKKILNLQERKRKYNLREIWNAIFYLVKIGCQ' A
#
# COMPACT_ATOMS: atom_id res chain seq x y z
N MET A 1 4.76 12.04 -5.97
CA MET A 1 3.46 11.55 -5.48
C MET A 1 2.70 11.13 -6.72
N TYR A 2 2.62 9.83 -6.97
CA TYR A 2 1.98 9.28 -8.16
C TYR A 2 0.47 9.19 -7.92
N CYS A 3 -0.33 9.27 -8.99
CA CYS A 3 -1.81 9.13 -8.94
C CYS A 3 -2.28 7.72 -8.47
N THR A 4 -1.35 6.85 -8.09
CA THR A 4 -1.54 5.49 -7.56
C THR A 4 -1.31 5.40 -6.05
N ASP A 5 -0.79 6.46 -5.42
CA ASP A 5 -0.53 6.46 -3.99
C ASP A 5 -1.84 6.39 -3.20
N LEU A 6 -1.89 5.52 -2.19
CA LEU A 6 -3.07 5.36 -1.34
C LEU A 6 -3.32 6.61 -0.50
N GLU A 7 -4.55 7.12 -0.58
CA GLU A 7 -5.06 8.12 0.35
C GLU A 7 -5.06 7.59 1.79
N GLU A 8 -4.98 8.48 2.78
CA GLU A 8 -4.94 8.10 4.18
C GLU A 8 -6.19 7.31 4.59
N THR A 9 -7.37 7.68 4.09
CA THR A 9 -8.64 6.98 4.34
C THR A 9 -8.62 5.53 3.84
N GLN A 10 -8.13 5.32 2.62
CA GLN A 10 -7.94 3.99 2.02
C GLN A 10 -6.95 3.16 2.84
N TRP A 11 -5.84 3.77 3.25
CA TRP A 11 -4.83 3.13 4.09
C TRP A 11 -5.42 2.68 5.43
N GLN A 12 -6.23 3.51 6.11
CA GLN A 12 -6.88 3.13 7.37
C GLN A 12 -7.79 1.89 7.24
N VAL A 13 -8.50 1.75 6.12
CA VAL A 13 -9.30 0.55 5.84
C VAL A 13 -8.40 -0.68 5.66
N ILE A 14 -7.34 -0.57 4.85
CA ILE A 14 -6.38 -1.65 4.61
C ILE A 14 -5.73 -2.11 5.93
N LYS A 15 -5.38 -1.16 6.81
CA LYS A 15 -4.81 -1.47 8.14
C LYS A 15 -5.75 -2.32 9.00
N LYS A 16 -7.05 -2.02 8.97
CA LYS A 16 -8.08 -2.78 9.70
C LYS A 16 -8.25 -4.19 9.13
N ILE A 17 -8.30 -4.32 7.80
CA ILE A 17 -8.44 -5.63 7.12
C ILE A 17 -7.23 -6.53 7.38
N LEU A 18 -6.02 -5.98 7.28
CA LEU A 18 -4.78 -6.73 7.46
C LEU A 18 -4.46 -7.04 8.93
N ASN A 19 -5.25 -6.53 9.89
CA ASN A 19 -5.01 -6.59 11.33
C ASN A 19 -3.51 -6.39 11.65
N LEU A 20 -2.97 -5.24 11.23
CA LEU A 20 -1.53 -5.03 11.18
C LEU A 20 -0.84 -5.32 12.51
N GLN A 21 -0.18 -6.46 12.58
CA GLN A 21 0.78 -6.73 13.64
C GLN A 21 2.05 -5.92 13.41
N GLU A 22 2.51 -5.29 14.49
CA GLU A 22 3.79 -4.62 14.56
C GLU A 22 4.90 -5.68 14.52
N ARG A 23 5.54 -5.79 13.36
CA ARG A 23 6.73 -6.60 13.15
C ARG A 23 7.78 -5.73 12.48
N LYS A 24 9.06 -5.98 12.77
CA LYS A 24 10.15 -5.33 12.05
C LYS A 24 10.07 -5.69 10.57
N ARG A 25 9.88 -4.69 9.71
CA ARG A 25 9.90 -4.80 8.26
C ARG A 25 11.02 -3.93 7.73
N LYS A 26 11.75 -4.42 6.71
CA LYS A 26 12.82 -3.65 6.04
C LYS A 26 12.26 -2.43 5.28
N TYR A 27 11.02 -2.53 4.80
CA TYR A 27 10.33 -1.48 4.05
C TYR A 27 8.97 -1.16 4.68
N ASN A 28 8.53 0.09 4.52
CA ASN A 28 7.22 0.51 5.01
C ASN A 28 6.12 -0.22 4.23
N LEU A 29 5.15 -0.77 4.95
CA LEU A 29 4.08 -1.54 4.33
C LEU A 29 3.25 -0.68 3.36
N ARG A 30 3.07 0.62 3.66
CA ARG A 30 2.36 1.55 2.77
C ARG A 30 3.06 1.69 1.43
N GLU A 31 4.38 1.74 1.42
CA GLU A 31 5.16 1.85 0.18
C GLU A 31 5.07 0.59 -0.68
N ILE A 32 5.07 -0.60 -0.04
CA ILE A 32 4.85 -1.87 -0.74
C ILE A 32 3.46 -1.86 -1.41
N TRP A 33 2.43 -1.41 -0.69
CA TRP A 33 1.09 -1.33 -1.25
C TRP A 33 0.99 -0.33 -2.40
N ASN A 34 1.59 0.86 -2.26
CA ASN A 34 1.63 1.83 -3.35
C ASN A 34 2.33 1.25 -4.60
N ALA A 35 3.41 0.48 -4.42
CA ALA A 35 4.10 -0.19 -5.52
C ALA A 35 3.23 -1.27 -6.19
N ILE A 36 2.51 -2.09 -5.41
CA ILE A 36 1.56 -3.08 -5.94
C ILE A 36 0.44 -2.39 -6.73
N PHE A 37 -0.17 -1.34 -6.17
CA PHE A 37 -1.23 -0.60 -6.84
C PHE A 37 -0.73 0.10 -8.10
N TYR A 38 0.50 0.61 -8.09
CA TYR A 38 1.14 1.15 -9.27
C TYR A 38 1.27 0.07 -10.36
N LEU A 39 1.88 -1.08 -10.04
CA LEU A 39 2.03 -2.19 -10.98
C LEU A 39 0.69 -2.67 -11.55
N VAL A 40 -0.35 -2.78 -10.72
CA VAL A 40 -1.68 -3.19 -11.14
C VAL A 40 -2.35 -2.13 -12.03
N LYS A 41 -2.21 -0.83 -11.71
CA LYS A 41 -2.85 0.26 -12.45
C LYS A 41 -2.23 0.48 -13.83
N ILE A 42 -0.90 0.35 -13.94
CA ILE A 42 -0.21 0.52 -15.23
C ILE A 42 -0.41 -0.74 -16.09
N GLY A 43 -0.78 -1.87 -15.47
CA GLY A 43 -0.76 -3.18 -16.08
C GLY A 43 0.68 -3.62 -16.35
N CYS A 44 0.90 -4.92 -16.48
CA CYS A 44 2.09 -5.36 -17.20
C CYS A 44 1.99 -4.73 -18.60
N GLN A 45 2.88 -3.79 -18.92
CA GLN A 45 3.05 -3.31 -20.30
C GLN A 45 3.62 -4.42 -21.17
#